data_AF-A0A8J7EKW2-F1
#
_entry.id   AF-A0A8J7EKW2-F1
#
_cell.length_a   1.000
_cell.length_b   1.000
_cell.length_c   1.000
_cell.angle_alpha   90.00
_cell.angle_beta   90.00
_cell.angle_gamma   90.00
#
_symmetry.space_group_name_H-M   'P 1'
#
loop_
_entity.id
_entity.type
_entity.pdbx_description
1 polymer ?
#
loop_
_entity_poly.entity_id
_entity_poly.type
_entity_poly.pdbx_seq_one_letter_code
_entity_poly.pdbx_strand_id
1 'polypeptide(L)' 'MDTLGLIVHVVLRPQESKGFVLLKKRWVVERTFGWWRWSRRLVQDYEQLPENAEAMLQIAMIRIMLRRLA' A
#
# COMPACT_ATOMS: atom_id res chain seq x y z
N MET A 1 21.70 -6.24 8.16
CA MET A 1 21.78 -5.75 6.77
C MET A 1 20.41 -5.97 6.16
N ASP A 2 19.79 -4.93 5.62
CA ASP A 2 18.43 -5.00 5.07
C ASP A 2 18.38 -6.02 3.93
N THR A 3 17.53 -7.03 4.07
CA THR A 3 17.46 -8.23 3.23
C THR A 3 17.18 -7.98 1.74
N LEU A 4 16.77 -6.75 1.39
CA LEU A 4 16.36 -6.36 0.04
C LEU A 4 17.33 -5.39 -0.65
N GLY A 5 18.38 -4.91 0.02
CA GLY A 5 19.32 -3.93 -0.56
C GLY A 5 18.68 -2.58 -0.95
N LEU A 6 17.53 -2.24 -0.37
CA LEU A 6 16.77 -1.02 -0.68
C LEU A 6 17.11 0.10 0.30
N ILE A 7 17.28 1.33 -0.22
CA ILE A 7 17.41 2.54 0.61
C ILE A 7 16.01 3.08 0.93
N VAL A 8 15.59 2.96 2.19
CA VAL A 8 14.29 3.46 2.65
C VAL A 8 14.44 4.90 3.17
N HIS A 9 13.78 5.85 2.49
CA HIS A 9 13.67 7.23 2.97
C HIS A 9 12.34 7.43 3.72
N VAL A 10 12.42 7.55 5.05
CA VAL A 10 11.25 7.85 5.89
C VAL A 10 10.89 9.33 5.77
N VAL A 11 9.70 9.63 5.28
CA VAL A 11 9.16 11.00 5.20
C VAL A 11 8.29 11.26 6.43
N LEU A 12 8.80 12.03 7.38
CA LEU A 12 8.07 12.42 8.58
C LEU A 12 7.16 13.62 8.33
N ARG A 13 6.07 13.71 9.09
CA ARG A 13 5.25 14.93 9.15
C ARG A 13 6.00 16.00 9.98
N PRO A 14 6.10 17.26 9.52
CA PRO A 14 6.65 18.35 10.33
C PRO A 14 5.88 18.55 11.64
N GLN A 15 6.59 18.67 12.76
CA GLN A 15 5.99 18.65 14.11
C GLN A 15 5.08 19.85 14.42
N GLU A 16 5.35 21.01 13.83
CA GLU A 16 4.57 22.25 14.04
C GLU A 16 3.46 22.47 13.01
N SER A 17 3.17 21.46 12.18
CA SER A 17 2.13 21.61 11.16
C SER A 17 0.72 21.50 11.73
N LYS A 18 -0.08 22.58 11.57
CA LYS A 18 -1.52 22.57 11.84
C LYS A 18 -2.29 22.35 10.53
N GLY A 19 -3.24 21.41 10.55
CA GLY A 19 -4.07 21.09 9.39
C GLY A 19 -3.45 20.08 8.42
N PHE A 20 -3.85 20.15 7.15
CA PHE A 20 -3.39 19.23 6.12
C PHE A 20 -2.06 19.69 5.52
N VAL A 21 -1.05 18.82 5.58
CA VAL A 21 0.25 19.03 4.91
C VAL A 21 0.42 17.99 3.81
N LEU A 22 0.72 18.48 2.61
CA LEU A 22 1.05 17.63 1.47
C LEU A 22 2.42 16.97 1.71
N LEU A 23 2.42 15.66 1.96
CA LEU A 23 3.64 14.86 2.06
C LEU A 23 3.97 14.22 0.70
N LYS A 24 5.24 14.27 0.31
CA LYS A 24 5.73 13.72 -0.95
C LYS A 24 5.34 12.23 -1.07
N LYS A 25 4.72 11.86 -2.19
CA LYS A 25 4.26 10.48 -2.52
C LYS A 25 3.19 9.87 -1.61
N ARG A 26 2.70 10.57 -0.59
CA ARG A 26 1.67 10.04 0.34
C ARG A 26 0.40 9.57 -0.39
N TRP A 27 -0.06 10.33 -1.37
CA TRP A 27 -1.25 9.98 -2.14
C TRP A 27 -1.09 8.69 -2.96
N VAL A 28 0.14 8.32 -3.36
CA VAL A 28 0.39 7.06 -4.08
C VAL A 28 0.16 5.86 -3.17
N VAL A 29 0.60 5.98 -1.91
CA VAL A 29 0.41 4.96 -0.87
C VAL A 29 -1.08 4.87 -0.51
N GLU A 30 -1.70 5.99 -0.17
CA GLU A 30 -3.13 6.04 0.19
C GLU A 30 -4.04 5.53 -0.94
N ARG A 31 -3.71 5.86 -2.20
CA ARG A 31 -4.45 5.34 -3.37
C ARG A 31 -4.33 3.82 -3.50
N THR A 32 -3.14 3.27 -3.25
CA THR A 32 -2.95 1.81 -3.28
C THR A 32 -3.83 1.12 -2.24
N PHE A 33 -3.85 1.61 -1.01
CA PHE A 33 -4.77 1.13 0.03
C PHE A 33 -6.25 1.34 -0.36
N GLY A 34 -6.56 2.46 -1.02
CA GLY A 34 -7.89 2.73 -1.57
C GLY A 34 -8.34 1.68 -2.59
N TRP A 35 -7.45 1.18 -3.44
CA TRP A 35 -7.77 0.08 -4.35
C TRP A 35 -7.97 -1.25 -3.62
N TRP A 36 -7.16 -1.55 -2.60
CA TRP A 36 -7.27 -2.78 -1.83
C TRP A 36 -8.59 -2.88 -1.08
N ARG A 37 -9.18 -1.75 -0.65
CA ARG A 37 -10.52 -1.73 -0.05
C ARG A 37 -11.62 -2.32 -0.94
N TRP A 38 -11.45 -2.34 -2.26
CA TRP A 38 -12.40 -2.98 -3.18
C TRP A 38 -12.21 -4.49 -3.30
N SER A 39 -11.13 -5.02 -2.73
CA SER A 39 -10.87 -6.46 -2.64
C SER A 39 -11.28 -6.93 -1.24
N ARG A 40 -12.45 -7.58 -1.14
CA ARG A 40 -13.08 -7.95 0.15
C ARG A 40 -12.12 -8.60 1.15
N ARG A 41 -11.22 -9.48 0.70
CA ARG A 41 -10.26 -10.21 1.56
C ARG A 41 -9.10 -9.34 2.07
N LEU A 42 -8.93 -8.12 1.55
CA LEU A 42 -7.90 -7.15 1.96
C LEU A 42 -8.46 -5.97 2.76
N VAL A 43 -9.77 -5.94 3.02
CA VAL A 43 -10.41 -4.88 3.84
C VAL A 43 -9.97 -5.00 5.30
N GLN A 44 -9.83 -6.23 5.75
CA GLN A 44 -9.33 -6.61 7.07
C GLN A 44 -8.44 -7.84 6.88
N ASP A 45 -7.52 -8.06 7.81
CA ASP A 45 -6.69 -9.26 7.80
C ASP A 45 -7.54 -10.48 8.20
N TYR A 46 -7.97 -11.24 7.20
CA TYR A 46 -8.76 -12.46 7.38
C TYR A 46 -7.90 -13.73 7.29
N GLU A 47 -6.68 -13.63 6.78
CA GLU A 47 -5.85 -14.80 6.54
C GLU A 47 -5.10 -15.19 7.82
N GLN A 48 -4.99 -16.48 8.08
CA GLN A 48 -4.25 -16.97 9.25
C GLN A 48 -2.74 -16.92 9.06
N LEU A 49 -2.29 -16.96 7.81
CA LEU A 49 -0.89 -17.07 7.41
C LEU A 49 -0.49 -15.85 6.58
N PRO A 50 0.69 -15.25 6.84
CA PRO A 50 1.15 -14.08 6.10
C PRO A 50 1.33 -14.38 4.59
N GLU A 51 1.69 -15.61 4.24
CA GLU A 51 1.86 -16.06 2.85
C GLU A 51 0.54 -15.97 2.06
N ASN A 52 -0.59 -16.27 2.72
CA ASN A 52 -1.91 -16.18 2.11
C ASN A 52 -2.33 -14.72 1.90
N ALA A 53 -2.03 -13.85 2.88
CA ALA A 53 -2.28 -12.41 2.76
C ALA A 53 -1.45 -11.80 1.62
N GLU A 54 -0.17 -12.21 1.51
CA GLU A 54 0.71 -11.81 0.41
C GLU A 54 0.15 -12.23 -0.95
N ALA A 55 -0.27 -13.49 -1.10
CA ALA A 55 -0.87 -13.98 -2.33
C ALA A 55 -2.13 -13.17 -2.73
N MET A 56 -2.99 -12.82 -1.77
CA MET A 56 -4.17 -11.99 -2.02
C MET A 56 -3.79 -10.58 -2.49
N LEU A 57 -2.74 -9.99 -1.92
CA LEU A 57 -2.21 -8.69 -2.33
C LEU A 57 -1.67 -8.74 -3.76
N GLN A 58 -0.92 -9.77 -4.12
CA GLN A 58 -0.42 -9.97 -5.49
C GLN A 58 -1.57 -10.08 -6.50
N ILE A 59 -2.59 -10.89 -6.21
CA ILE A 59 -3.78 -11.04 -7.06
C ILE A 59 -4.52 -9.71 -7.25
N ALA A 60 -4.72 -8.93 -6.17
CA ALA A 60 -5.36 -7.63 -6.24
C ALA A 60 -4.58 -6.65 -7.14
N MET A 61 -3.24 -6.64 -7.03
CA MET A 61 -2.39 -5.80 -7.88
C MET A 61 -2.41 -6.23 -9.35
N ILE A 62 -2.39 -7.54 -9.64
CA ILE A 62 -2.54 -8.07 -11.01
C ILE A 62 -3.87 -7.60 -11.63
N ARG A 63 -4.98 -7.74 -10.89
CA ARG A 63 -6.30 -7.27 -11.35
C ARG A 63 -6.31 -5.78 -11.68
N ILE A 64 -5.66 -4.93 -10.87
CA ILE A 64 -5.55 -3.50 -11.13
C ILE A 64 -4.73 -3.23 -12.39
N MET A 65 -3.60 -3.93 -12.57
CA MET A 65 -2.75 -3.78 -13.75
C MET A 65 -3.47 -4.21 -15.03
N LEU A 66 -4.17 -5.35 -15.01
CA LEU A 66 -4.97 -5.82 -16.15
C LEU A 66 -6.03 -4.81 -16.58
N ARG A 67 -6.73 -4.19 -15.62
CA ARG A 67 -7.73 -3.14 -15.91
C ARG A 67 -7.16 -1.87 -16.52
N ARG A 68 -5.85 -1.63 -16.43
CA ARG A 68 -5.19 -0.46 -17.01
C ARG A 68 -4.62 -0.72 -18.40
N LEU A 69 -4.46 -1.98 -18.78
CA LEU A 69 -4.01 -2.37 -20.11
C LEU A 69 -5.15 -2.34 -21.13
N ALA A 70 -6.39 -2.48 -20.66
CA ALA A 70 -7.61 -2.41 -21.46
C ALA A 70 -8.05 -0.97 -21.74
#